data_AF-A0A094DK07-F1
#
_entry.id   AF-A0A094DK07-F1
#
_cell.length_a   1.000
_cell.length_b   1.000
_cell.length_c   1.000
_cell.angle_alpha   90.00
_cell.angle_beta   90.00
_cell.angle_gamma   90.00
#
_symmetry.space_group_name_H-M   'P 1'
#
loop_
_entity.id
_entity.type
_entity.pdbx_description
1 polymer ?
#
loop_
_entity_poly.entity_id
_entity_poly.type
_entity_poly.pdbx_seq_one_letter_code
_entity_poly.pdbx_strand_id
1 'polypeptide(L)'
;MATNSSSDNWSSTAYQNAAAFVPKLATKVVQWLDIQPTDKVLDIGCGDGILTNDLAKTLTTGTLHGIDSSPSMITTATASAPPNTTYSVLDACALSSTPSLQTGAFNKVFSNAALHWILRDEASRVSVFRGAHAALAPG
;
A
#
# COMPACT_ATOMS: atom_id res chain seq x y z
N MET A 1 -25.44 -2.30 19.39
CA MET A 1 -24.08 -2.23 18.80
C MET A 1 -24.16 -2.88 17.43
N ALA A 2 -24.24 -2.07 16.37
CA ALA A 2 -24.32 -2.56 15.00
C ALA A 2 -22.92 -2.55 14.41
N THR A 3 -22.38 -3.74 14.13
CA THR A 3 -21.17 -3.92 13.33
C THR A 3 -21.54 -3.72 11.87
N ASN A 4 -21.26 -2.54 11.32
CA ASN A 4 -21.27 -2.34 9.87
C ASN A 4 -20.07 -3.09 9.28
N SER A 5 -20.27 -4.34 8.85
CA SER A 5 -19.34 -4.97 7.93
C SER A 5 -19.52 -4.30 6.57
N SER A 6 -18.62 -3.39 6.22
CA SER A 6 -18.44 -2.96 4.83
C SER A 6 -18.20 -4.21 3.98
N SER A 7 -19.12 -4.47 3.05
CA SER A 7 -19.03 -5.59 2.12
C SER A 7 -17.74 -5.49 1.31
N ASP A 8 -16.80 -6.41 1.54
CA ASP A 8 -15.56 -6.55 0.76
C ASP A 8 -15.93 -7.06 -0.63
N ASN A 9 -16.26 -6.13 -1.53
CA ASN A 9 -16.62 -6.44 -2.92
C ASN A 9 -15.39 -6.80 -3.77
N TRP A 10 -14.20 -6.82 -3.18
CA TRP A 10 -12.95 -7.06 -3.88
C TRP A 10 -12.45 -8.49 -3.60
N SER A 11 -12.68 -9.40 -4.54
CA SER A 11 -12.06 -10.72 -4.51
C SER A 11 -10.72 -10.64 -5.23
N SER A 12 -9.63 -11.09 -4.59
CA SER A 12 -8.31 -11.18 -5.23
C SER A 12 -8.36 -11.98 -6.53
N THR A 13 -9.12 -13.08 -6.57
CA THR A 13 -9.38 -13.87 -7.78
C THR A 13 -10.07 -13.06 -8.88
N ALA A 14 -11.08 -12.24 -8.53
CA ALA A 14 -11.76 -11.38 -9.51
C ALA A 14 -10.82 -10.28 -10.05
N TYR A 15 -9.99 -9.71 -9.17
CA TYR A 15 -8.98 -8.72 -9.55
C TYR A 15 -7.90 -9.31 -10.48
N GLN A 16 -7.38 -10.49 -10.16
CA GLN A 16 -6.43 -11.21 -11.01
C GLN A 16 -7.01 -11.47 -12.41
N ASN A 17 -8.29 -11.84 -12.49
CA ASN A 17 -8.94 -12.11 -13.77
C ASN A 17 -9.25 -10.84 -14.58
N ALA A 18 -9.58 -9.72 -13.92
CA ALA A 18 -10.01 -8.49 -14.58
C ALA A 18 -8.88 -7.46 -14.79
N ALA A 19 -7.84 -7.48 -13.96
CA ALA A 19 -6.87 -6.40 -13.82
C ALA A 19 -5.41 -6.86 -13.71
N ALA A 20 -5.08 -8.11 -14.08
CA ALA A 20 -3.69 -8.62 -14.08
C ALA A 20 -2.67 -7.79 -14.89
N PHE A 21 -3.12 -6.86 -15.73
CA PHE A 21 -2.25 -5.94 -16.46
C PHE A 21 -1.79 -4.74 -15.63
N VAL A 22 -2.46 -4.40 -14.53
CA VAL A 22 -2.17 -3.19 -13.73
C VAL A 22 -0.74 -3.18 -13.17
N PRO A 23 -0.21 -4.27 -12.59
CA PRO A 23 1.20 -4.32 -12.20
C PRO A 23 2.15 -4.15 -13.39
N LYS A 24 1.80 -4.68 -14.57
CA LYS A 24 2.62 -4.60 -15.79
C LYS A 24 2.65 -3.20 -16.40
N LEU A 25 1.65 -2.36 -16.13
CA LEU A 25 1.57 -0.98 -16.62
C LEU A 25 2.18 0.04 -15.63
N ALA A 26 2.57 -0.38 -14.42
CA ALA A 26 3.14 0.50 -13.40
C ALA A 26 4.57 1.01 -13.71
N THR A 27 5.12 0.70 -14.90
CA THR A 27 6.55 0.85 -15.21
C THR A 27 7.09 2.26 -14.97
N LYS A 28 6.35 3.31 -15.34
CA LYS A 28 6.84 4.69 -15.18
C LYS A 28 6.78 5.19 -13.74
N VAL A 29 5.72 4.87 -12.99
CA VAL A 29 5.62 5.27 -11.58
C VAL A 29 6.61 4.48 -10.71
N VAL A 30 6.88 3.22 -11.06
CA VAL A 30 7.94 2.40 -10.44
C VAL A 30 9.31 2.98 -10.74
N GLN A 31 9.57 3.44 -11.97
CA GLN A 31 10.82 4.14 -12.30
C GLN A 31 10.99 5.43 -11.50
N TRP A 32 9.92 6.20 -11.29
CA TRP A 32 9.97 7.41 -10.45
C TRP A 32 10.14 7.10 -8.97
N LEU A 33 9.63 5.96 -8.50
CA LEU A 33 9.89 5.52 -7.13
C LEU A 33 11.40 5.34 -6.90
N ASP A 34 12.15 4.90 -7.91
CA ASP A 34 13.61 4.72 -7.88
C ASP A 34 14.07 4.04 -6.59
N ILE A 35 13.56 2.82 -6.38
CA ILE A 35 13.77 2.06 -5.15
C ILE A 35 15.24 1.63 -5.03
N GLN A 36 15.85 2.00 -3.91
CA GLN A 36 17.23 1.71 -3.57
C GLN A 36 17.29 0.54 -2.57
N PRO A 37 18.40 -0.22 -2.53
CA PRO A 37 18.50 -1.43 -1.73
C PRO A 37 18.26 -1.27 -0.21
N THR A 38 18.42 -0.05 0.31
CA THR A 38 18.28 0.30 1.73
C THR A 38 16.93 0.93 2.08
N ASP A 39 16.04 1.12 1.11
CA ASP A 39 14.83 1.91 1.33
C ASP A 39 13.84 1.27 2.29
N LYS A 40 13.14 2.13 3.02
CA LYS A 40 12.01 1.79 3.85
C LYS A 40 10.77 2.38 3.20
N VAL A 41 9.98 1.52 2.56
CA VAL A 41 8.88 1.96 1.70
C VAL A 41 7.54 1.60 2.31
N LEU A 42 6.60 2.56 2.31
CA LEU A 42 5.18 2.32 2.58
C LEU A 42 4.42 2.29 1.24
N ASP A 43 3.71 1.22 0.95
CA ASP A 43 2.86 1.07 -0.23
C ASP A 43 1.37 1.19 0.14
N ILE A 44 0.71 2.24 -0.34
CA ILE A 44 -0.68 2.58 -0.02
C ILE A 44 -1.61 2.01 -1.10
N GLY A 45 -2.51 1.13 -0.68
CA GLY A 45 -3.40 0.39 -1.56
C GLY A 45 -2.66 -0.73 -2.30
N CYS A 46 -1.91 -1.55 -1.55
CA CYS A 46 -1.03 -2.57 -2.10
C CYS A 46 -1.77 -3.74 -2.78
N GLY A 47 -3.09 -3.87 -2.55
CA GLY A 47 -3.89 -4.98 -3.08
C GLY A 47 -3.35 -6.34 -2.65
N ASP A 48 -3.28 -7.28 -3.58
CA ASP A 48 -2.79 -8.64 -3.37
C ASP A 48 -1.26 -8.74 -3.25
N GLY A 49 -0.56 -7.61 -3.25
CA GLY A 49 0.88 -7.55 -3.01
C GLY A 49 1.75 -7.98 -4.19
N ILE A 50 1.23 -8.25 -5.40
CA ILE A 50 2.08 -8.65 -6.54
C ILE A 50 3.17 -7.61 -6.82
N LEU A 51 2.77 -6.35 -7.02
CA LEU A 51 3.71 -5.27 -7.34
C LEU A 51 4.63 -5.00 -6.16
N THR A 52 4.07 -4.97 -4.96
CA THR A 52 4.79 -4.78 -3.70
C THR A 52 5.89 -5.83 -3.52
N ASN A 53 5.57 -7.11 -3.71
CA ASN A 53 6.53 -8.21 -3.64
C ASN A 53 7.60 -8.12 -4.74
N ASP A 54 7.27 -7.61 -5.92
CA ASP A 54 8.25 -7.39 -7.00
C ASP A 54 9.24 -6.27 -6.67
N LEU A 55 8.74 -5.14 -6.16
CA LEU A 55 9.56 -4.03 -5.68
C LEU A 55 10.52 -4.47 -4.57
N ALA A 56 10.04 -5.31 -3.64
CA ALA A 56 10.81 -5.83 -2.52
C ALA A 56 12.04 -6.65 -2.94
N LYS A 57 12.11 -7.16 -4.18
CA LYS A 57 13.30 -7.86 -4.70
C LYS A 57 14.51 -6.96 -4.85
N THR A 58 14.32 -5.65 -4.98
CA THR A 58 15.41 -4.67 -5.08
C THR A 58 16.02 -4.36 -3.72
N LEU A 59 15.26 -4.58 -2.63
CA LEU A 59 15.67 -4.28 -1.27
C LEU A 59 16.58 -5.39 -0.73
N THR A 60 17.80 -5.04 -0.31
CA THR A 60 18.76 -5.97 0.32
C THR A 60 18.80 -5.83 1.84
N THR A 61 18.72 -4.58 2.33
CA THR A 61 18.66 -4.25 3.77
C THR A 61 17.46 -3.38 4.12
N GLY A 62 16.78 -2.87 3.10
CA GLY A 62 15.52 -2.14 3.21
C GLY A 62 14.33 -3.04 3.54
N THR A 63 13.19 -2.40 3.76
CA THR A 63 11.93 -3.06 4.13
C THR A 63 10.75 -2.44 3.40
N LEU A 64 9.74 -3.24 3.11
CA LEU A 64 8.49 -2.76 2.49
C LEU A 64 7.31 -3.08 3.41
N HIS A 65 6.47 -2.09 3.71
CA HIS A 65 5.19 -2.29 4.36
C HIS A 65 4.04 -1.93 3.41
N GLY A 66 3.16 -2.88 3.11
CA GLY A 66 1.96 -2.64 2.31
C GLY A 66 0.71 -2.47 3.19
N ILE A 67 -0.14 -1.50 2.84
CA ILE A 67 -1.46 -1.33 3.45
C ILE A 67 -2.57 -1.38 2.41
N ASP A 68 -3.69 -2.00 2.76
CA ASP A 68 -4.90 -2.02 1.95
C ASP A 68 -6.14 -2.12 2.85
N SER A 69 -7.26 -1.52 2.42
CA SER A 69 -8.52 -1.59 3.16
C SER A 69 -9.18 -2.98 3.14
N SER A 70 -8.83 -3.83 2.18
CA SER A 70 -9.46 -5.14 1.97
C SER A 70 -8.73 -6.26 2.75
N PRO A 71 -9.40 -6.91 3.72
CA PRO A 71 -8.82 -8.05 4.44
C PRO A 71 -8.45 -9.23 3.54
N SER A 72 -9.24 -9.48 2.50
CA SER A 72 -8.98 -10.59 1.56
C SER A 72 -7.74 -10.33 0.70
N MET A 73 -7.50 -9.08 0.31
CA MET A 73 -6.27 -8.65 -0.38
C MET A 73 -5.05 -8.82 0.52
N ILE A 74 -5.10 -8.33 1.75
CA ILE A 74 -3.99 -8.46 2.70
C ILE A 74 -3.71 -9.92 3.06
N THR A 75 -4.74 -10.76 3.16
CA THR A 75 -4.56 -12.21 3.35
C THR A 75 -3.75 -12.82 2.20
N THR A 76 -4.09 -12.45 0.96
CA THR A 76 -3.39 -12.92 -0.26
C THR A 76 -1.95 -12.41 -0.30
N ALA A 77 -1.74 -11.12 -0.03
CA ALA A 77 -0.42 -10.49 -0.02
C ALA A 77 0.51 -11.13 1.03
N THR A 78 -0.01 -11.35 2.24
CA THR A 78 0.72 -11.96 3.35
C THR A 78 1.13 -13.40 3.04
N ALA A 79 0.28 -14.18 2.37
CA ALA A 79 0.58 -15.57 2.02
C ALA A 79 1.77 -15.72 1.04
N SER A 80 2.12 -14.67 0.32
CA SER A 80 3.22 -14.65 -0.66
C SER A 80 4.35 -13.67 -0.29
N ALA A 81 4.34 -13.14 0.93
CA ALA A 81 5.25 -12.07 1.36
C ALA A 81 6.72 -12.54 1.39
N PRO A 82 7.64 -11.79 0.75
CA PRO A 82 9.08 -11.94 0.95
C PRO A 82 9.50 -11.63 2.40
N PRO A 83 10.67 -12.10 2.86
CA PRO A 83 11.12 -11.90 4.26
C PRO A 83 11.27 -10.44 4.70
N ASN A 84 11.49 -9.52 3.76
CA ASN A 84 11.65 -8.08 4.00
C ASN A 84 10.36 -7.27 3.83
N THR A 85 9.21 -7.95 3.68
CA THR A 85 7.92 -7.32 3.40
C THR A 85 6.89 -7.72 4.43
N THR A 86 6.07 -6.75 4.86
CA THR A 86 4.96 -6.96 5.78
C THR A 86 3.70 -6.27 5.27
N TYR A 87 2.53 -6.72 5.73
CA TYR A 87 1.24 -6.22 5.27
C TYR A 87 0.30 -5.97 6.43
N SER A 88 -0.55 -4.95 6.34
CA SER A 88 -1.63 -4.73 7.31
C SER A 88 -2.91 -4.22 6.67
N VAL A 89 -4.05 -4.59 7.26
CA VAL A 89 -5.36 -4.07 6.85
C VAL A 89 -5.51 -2.65 7.41
N LEU A 90 -5.57 -1.67 6.53
CA LEU A 90 -5.77 -0.27 6.90
C LEU A 90 -6.41 0.51 5.75
N ASP A 91 -7.51 1.21 6.04
CA ASP A 91 -8.00 2.28 5.17
C ASP A 91 -7.02 3.46 5.22
N ALA A 92 -6.49 3.86 4.06
CA ALA A 92 -5.56 4.97 3.93
C ALA A 92 -6.12 6.29 4.49
N CYS A 93 -7.45 6.46 4.57
CA CYS A 93 -8.10 7.61 5.20
C CYS A 93 -7.80 7.69 6.71
N ALA A 94 -7.51 6.56 7.36
CA ALA A 94 -7.15 6.45 8.77
C ALA A 94 -5.63 6.47 9.02
N LEU A 95 -4.81 6.63 7.98
CA LEU A 95 -3.34 6.63 8.10
C LEU A 95 -2.83 7.70 9.07
N SER A 96 -3.38 8.93 8.97
CA SER A 96 -3.04 10.05 9.86
C SER A 96 -3.34 9.80 11.34
N SER A 97 -4.21 8.83 11.65
CA SER A 97 -4.57 8.42 13.01
C SER A 97 -3.98 7.06 13.43
N THR A 98 -2.93 6.59 12.74
CA THR A 98 -2.31 5.27 12.98
C THR A 98 -0.86 5.43 13.49
N PRO A 99 -0.63 5.60 14.81
CA PRO A 99 0.68 5.96 15.35
C PRO A 99 1.83 5.02 14.95
N SER A 100 1.57 3.73 14.79
CA SER A 100 2.58 2.74 14.37
C SER A 100 3.18 3.01 12.98
N LEU A 101 2.44 3.70 12.11
CA LEU A 101 2.86 4.09 10.76
C LEU A 101 3.21 5.58 10.65
N GLN A 102 3.14 6.33 11.75
CA GLN A 102 3.43 7.77 11.82
C GLN A 102 4.74 8.02 12.60
N THR A 103 5.72 7.15 12.38
CA THR A 103 7.01 7.17 13.07
C THR A 103 8.08 7.96 12.33
N GLY A 104 7.79 8.46 11.12
CA GLY A 104 8.78 9.07 10.23
C GLY A 104 9.90 8.09 9.87
N ALA A 105 9.57 6.79 9.74
CA ALA A 105 10.56 5.74 9.49
C ALA A 105 10.69 5.37 8.01
N PHE A 106 9.72 5.74 7.17
CA PHE A 106 9.73 5.41 5.75
C PHE A 106 10.44 6.52 4.98
N ASN A 107 11.39 6.20 4.11
CA ASN A 107 12.01 7.22 3.26
C ASN A 107 11.30 7.36 1.90
N LYS A 108 10.38 6.45 1.57
CA LYS A 108 9.51 6.56 0.39
C LYS A 108 8.09 6.12 0.73
N VAL A 109 7.11 6.81 0.16
CA VAL A 109 5.70 6.40 0.15
C VAL A 109 5.28 6.23 -1.30
N PHE A 110 4.69 5.09 -1.61
CA PHE A 110 4.29 4.68 -2.93
C PHE A 110 2.79 4.39 -2.96
N SER A 111 2.17 4.60 -4.12
CA SER A 111 0.83 4.10 -4.42
C SER A 111 0.70 3.96 -5.93
N ASN A 112 0.18 2.83 -6.36
CA ASN A 112 -0.11 2.59 -7.77
C ASN A 112 -1.55 2.12 -7.94
N ALA A 113 -2.28 2.77 -8.86
CA ALA A 113 -3.66 2.41 -9.20
C ALA A 113 -4.66 2.29 -8.02
N ALA A 114 -4.40 2.96 -6.88
CA ALA A 114 -5.29 2.95 -5.73
C ALA A 114 -5.91 4.32 -5.40
N LEU A 115 -5.16 5.42 -5.58
CA LEU A 115 -5.59 6.75 -5.13
C LEU A 115 -6.92 7.24 -5.74
N HIS A 116 -7.30 6.80 -6.94
CA HIS A 116 -8.59 7.17 -7.53
C HIS A 116 -9.80 6.52 -6.83
N TRP A 117 -9.61 5.45 -6.07
CA TRP A 117 -10.60 4.88 -5.16
C TRP A 117 -10.60 5.61 -3.82
N ILE A 118 -9.40 5.79 -3.25
CA ILE A 118 -9.19 6.38 -1.92
C ILE A 118 -9.64 7.85 -1.86
N LEU A 119 -9.34 8.63 -2.91
CA LEU A 119 -9.57 10.08 -2.97
C LEU A 119 -10.92 10.46 -3.60
N ARG A 120 -11.83 9.48 -3.77
CA ARG A 120 -13.16 9.71 -4.34
C ARG A 120 -13.96 10.67 -3.47
N ASP A 121 -13.91 10.48 -2.16
CA ASP A 121 -14.44 11.46 -1.21
C ASP A 121 -13.46 12.65 -1.10
N GLU A 122 -13.98 13.86 -1.27
CA GLU A 122 -13.18 15.07 -1.18
C GLU A 122 -12.70 15.34 0.24
N ALA A 123 -13.51 14.97 1.25
CA ALA A 123 -13.20 15.22 2.64
C ALA A 123 -11.97 14.41 3.14
N SER A 124 -11.67 13.26 2.52
CA SER A 124 -10.54 12.40 2.91
C SER A 124 -9.21 12.83 2.29
N ARG A 125 -9.22 13.64 1.22
CA ARG A 125 -8.00 13.91 0.43
C ARG A 125 -6.87 14.49 1.26
N VAL A 126 -7.18 15.52 2.05
CA VAL A 126 -6.18 16.21 2.88
C VAL A 126 -5.63 15.28 3.97
N SER A 127 -6.48 14.47 4.62
CA SER A 127 -6.01 13.56 5.67
C SER A 127 -5.12 12.45 5.13
N VAL A 128 -5.44 11.90 3.95
CA VAL A 128 -4.61 10.89 3.27
C VAL A 128 -3.22 11.44 2.96
N PHE A 129 -3.13 12.62 2.34
CA PHE A 129 -1.82 13.22 2.02
C PHE A 129 -1.04 13.63 3.28
N ARG A 130 -1.73 14.13 4.33
CA ARG A 130 -1.07 14.41 5.62
C ARG A 130 -0.53 13.14 6.27
N GLY A 131 -1.30 12.05 6.27
CA GLY A 131 -0.86 10.76 6.80
C GLY A 131 0.32 10.19 6.03
N ALA A 132 0.29 10.26 4.70
CA ALA A 132 1.41 9.86 3.85
C ALA A 132 2.67 10.69 4.14
N HIS A 133 2.54 12.02 4.23
CA HIS A 133 3.65 12.89 4.56
C HIS A 133 4.23 12.63 5.96
N ALA A 134 3.37 12.44 6.97
CA ALA A 134 3.81 12.17 8.34
C ALA A 134 4.41 10.76 8.53
N ALA A 135 4.16 9.84 7.60
CA ALA A 135 4.86 8.55 7.56
C ALA A 135 6.32 8.69 7.09
N LEU A 136 6.63 9.74 6.31
CA LEU A 136 7.96 9.96 5.76
C LEU A 136 8.96 10.42 6.83
N ALA A 137 10.17 9.88 6.74
CA ALA A 137 11.34 10.40 7.42
C ALA A 137 11.65 11.82 6.92
N PRO A 138 12.22 12.70 7.76
CA PRO A 138 12.66 14.02 7.31
C PRO A 138 13.73 13.91 6.21
N GLY A 139 13.57 14.71 5.14
CA GLY A 139 14.49 14.76 3.99
C GLY A 139 13.73 14.98 2.69
#